data_AF-A0A221NEJ3-F1
#
_entry.id   AF-A0A221NEJ3-F1
#
_cell.length_a   1.000
_cell.length_b   1.000
_cell.length_c   1.000
_cell.angle_alpha   90.00
_cell.angle_beta   90.00
_cell.angle_gamma   90.00
#
_symmetry.space_group_name_H-M   'P 1'
#
loop_
_entity.id
_entity.type
_entity.pdbx_description
1 polymer ?
#
loop_
_entity_poly.entity_id
_entity_poly.type
_entity_poly.pdbx_seq_one_letter_code
_entity_poly.pdbx_strand_id
1 'polypeptide(L)'
;MSDSASGSDLSSLLYFEYAKNRGIRSVIVVEIPHSLDRKSYPQHRGRYGARKFRVTGAGDFGSYVELVNDGKWMFDKGGHIFDFEDTTAYEAKRTTDRFTHDMLVSYCRHLGLDPFNEDFYVPNGRGILLDFRHHHPDNKTFTLAEARASNEDRDVPPVGR
;
A
#
# COMPACT_ATOMS: atom_id res chain seq x y z
N MET A 1 32.26 9.25 11.15
CA MET A 1 30.79 9.19 11.33
C MET A 1 30.24 8.68 10.03
N SER A 2 29.62 7.50 10.06
CA SER A 2 29.14 6.78 8.87
C SER A 2 27.68 7.15 8.65
N ASP A 3 27.41 8.09 7.74
CA ASP A 3 26.05 8.45 7.30
C ASP A 3 25.50 7.41 6.31
N SER A 4 25.53 6.15 6.73
CA SER A 4 24.91 5.04 6.02
C SER A 4 24.16 4.20 7.03
N ALA A 5 23.08 4.76 7.57
CA ALA A 5 21.97 3.92 7.95
C ALA A 5 21.31 3.51 6.63
N SER A 6 21.31 2.22 6.31
CA SER A 6 20.33 1.59 5.43
C SER A 6 18.94 1.68 6.09
N GLY A 7 18.50 2.90 6.35
CA GLY A 7 17.62 3.23 7.46
C GLY A 7 16.28 3.74 6.97
N SER A 8 15.25 2.98 7.36
CA SER A 8 13.87 3.44 7.57
C SER A 8 13.16 3.90 6.30
N ASP A 9 12.16 3.13 5.86
CA ASP A 9 11.16 3.70 4.95
C ASP A 9 10.59 5.00 5.58
N LEU A 10 10.15 5.95 4.74
CA LEU A 10 9.58 7.21 5.22
C LEU A 10 8.46 6.97 6.25
N SER A 11 7.74 5.85 6.10
CA SER A 11 6.73 5.35 7.02
C SER A 11 7.25 5.21 8.45
N SER A 12 8.45 4.66 8.64
CA SER A 12 9.07 4.40 9.94
C SER A 12 9.50 5.70 10.62
N LEU A 13 10.00 6.69 9.87
CA LEU A 13 10.32 8.02 10.39
C LEU A 13 9.05 8.78 10.79
N LEU A 14 8.01 8.76 9.94
CA LEU A 14 6.72 9.36 10.26
C LEU A 14 6.07 8.69 11.49
N TYR A 15 6.20 7.36 11.59
CA TYR A 15 5.66 6.56 12.68
C TYR A 15 6.39 6.81 14.02
N PHE A 16 7.70 6.62 14.07
CA PHE A 16 8.44 6.63 15.34
C PHE A 16 8.79 8.04 15.81
N GLU A 17 9.15 8.96 14.92
CA GLU A 17 9.61 10.27 15.34
C GLU A 17 8.46 11.27 15.48
N TYR A 18 7.60 11.38 14.47
CA TYR A 18 6.54 12.39 14.50
C TYR A 18 5.35 11.94 15.34
N ALA A 19 4.86 10.72 15.14
CA ALA A 19 3.64 10.29 15.85
C ALA A 19 3.87 10.04 17.34
N LYS A 20 5.00 9.41 17.70
CA LYS A 20 5.32 9.09 19.10
C LYS A 20 5.93 10.27 19.85
N ASN A 21 6.95 10.94 19.29
CA ASN A 21 7.71 11.95 20.04
C ASN A 21 7.08 13.35 19.98
N ARG A 22 6.27 13.65 18.95
CA ARG A 22 5.62 14.97 18.81
C ARG A 22 4.12 14.95 19.11
N GLY A 23 3.56 13.79 19.43
CA GLY A 23 2.11 13.64 19.66
C GLY A 23 1.26 13.94 18.43
N ILE A 24 1.85 13.86 17.23
CA ILE A 24 1.16 14.17 15.98
C ILE A 24 0.42 12.93 15.51
N ARG A 25 -0.91 12.99 15.47
CA ARG A 25 -1.68 11.92 14.86
C ARG A 25 -1.39 11.86 13.36
N SER A 26 -0.96 10.69 12.90
CA SER A 26 -0.60 10.39 11.52
C SER A 26 -1.47 9.27 10.98
N VAL A 27 -1.77 9.31 9.68
CA VAL A 27 -2.51 8.27 8.97
C VAL A 27 -1.63 7.77 7.84
N ILE A 28 -1.44 6.45 7.78
CA ILE A 28 -0.67 5.77 6.74
C ILE A 28 -1.64 4.93 5.91
N VAL A 29 -1.61 5.17 4.60
CA VAL A 29 -2.47 4.51 3.61
C VAL A 29 -1.58 3.84 2.58
N VAL A 30 -1.78 2.55 2.32
CA VAL A 30 -1.07 1.80 1.28
C VAL A 30 -2.10 1.07 0.43
N GLU A 31 -2.00 1.24 -0.89
CA GLU A 31 -2.71 0.43 -1.88
C GLU A 31 -1.70 0.00 -2.95
N ILE A 32 -1.49 -1.31 -3.05
CA ILE A 32 -0.68 -1.95 -4.08
C ILE A 32 -1.59 -2.98 -4.74
N PRO A 33 -2.02 -2.75 -5.99
CA PRO A 33 -2.79 -3.74 -6.73
C PRO A 33 -1.99 -5.05 -6.90
N HIS A 34 -2.64 -6.18 -6.68
CA HIS A 34 -2.03 -7.48 -6.95
C HIS A 34 -1.97 -7.74 -8.45
N SER A 35 -0.77 -7.96 -8.98
CA SER A 35 -0.53 -8.21 -10.40
C SER A 35 0.39 -9.41 -10.68
N LEU A 36 0.74 -10.18 -9.64
CA LEU A 36 1.64 -11.32 -9.78
C LEU A 36 1.02 -12.39 -10.67
N ASP A 37 1.69 -12.69 -11.78
CA ASP A 37 1.38 -13.83 -12.60
C ASP A 37 2.27 -15.02 -12.21
N ARG A 38 1.65 -16.07 -11.69
CA ARG A 38 2.35 -17.30 -11.29
C ARG A 38 2.75 -18.15 -12.49
N LYS A 39 2.12 -17.95 -13.67
CA LYS A 39 2.39 -18.74 -14.88
C LYS A 39 3.68 -18.32 -15.58
N SER A 40 4.16 -17.10 -15.36
CA SER A 40 5.41 -16.59 -15.92
C SER A 40 6.67 -17.02 -15.14
N TYR A 41 6.62 -18.18 -14.47
CA TYR A 41 7.80 -18.85 -13.91
C TYR A 41 8.81 -19.19 -15.01
N PRO A 42 10.14 -19.01 -14.81
CA PRO A 42 10.85 -18.70 -13.55
C PRO A 42 10.98 -17.20 -13.23
N GLN A 43 10.44 -16.31 -14.07
CA GLN A 43 10.71 -14.87 -13.98
C GLN A 43 9.68 -14.10 -13.15
N HIS A 44 8.66 -14.78 -12.57
CA HIS A 44 7.60 -14.26 -11.70
C HIS A 44 7.34 -12.75 -11.90
N ARG A 45 6.53 -12.39 -12.89
CA ARG A 45 6.26 -10.98 -13.20
C ARG A 45 5.09 -10.46 -12.37
N GLY A 46 5.18 -9.20 -11.94
CA GLY A 46 4.12 -8.48 -11.21
C GLY A 46 4.46 -8.21 -9.75
N ARG A 47 3.48 -7.70 -9.00
CA ARG A 47 3.63 -7.34 -7.58
C ARG A 47 2.65 -8.10 -6.71
N TYR A 48 3.11 -8.48 -5.53
CA TYR A 48 2.21 -8.84 -4.45
C TYR A 48 1.31 -7.65 -4.09
N GLY A 49 0.05 -7.93 -3.84
CA GLY A 49 -0.90 -6.90 -3.46
C GLY A 49 -0.84 -6.61 -1.97
N ALA A 50 -1.10 -5.36 -1.59
CA ALA A 50 -1.22 -4.95 -0.21
C ALA A 50 -2.22 -3.81 -0.10
N ARG A 51 -3.02 -3.84 0.96
CA ARG A 51 -3.92 -2.77 1.34
C ARG A 51 -3.75 -2.53 2.82
N LYS A 52 -3.43 -1.30 3.23
CA LYS A 52 -3.17 -0.98 4.63
C LYS A 52 -3.79 0.36 4.98
N PHE A 53 -4.45 0.39 6.13
CA PHE A 53 -4.89 1.61 6.78
C PHE A 53 -4.37 1.58 8.20
N ARG A 54 -3.67 2.63 8.62
CA ARG A 54 -3.10 2.72 9.96
C ARG A 54 -3.18 4.13 10.48
N VAL A 55 -3.61 4.29 11.73
CA VAL A 55 -3.70 5.56 12.44
C VAL A 55 -2.82 5.49 13.68
N THR A 56 -1.91 6.46 13.83
CA THR A 56 -0.83 6.42 14.83
C THR A 56 -0.70 7.76 15.52
N GLY A 57 -0.36 7.78 16.81
CA GLY A 57 -0.11 9.03 17.56
C GLY A 57 -1.04 9.19 18.77
N ALA A 58 -0.47 9.76 19.84
CA ALA A 58 -1.06 9.96 21.17
C ALA A 58 -1.29 8.71 22.06
N GLY A 59 -0.35 7.74 22.06
CA GLY A 59 -0.39 6.56 22.94
C GLY A 59 0.23 5.31 22.31
N ASP A 60 -0.04 4.13 22.89
CA ASP A 60 0.41 2.78 22.47
C ASP A 60 0.19 2.44 20.98
N PHE A 61 0.66 1.24 20.56
CA PHE A 61 0.56 0.67 19.21
C PHE A 61 -0.70 1.14 18.46
N GLY A 62 -0.52 1.99 17.45
CA GLY A 62 -1.61 2.61 16.68
C GLY A 62 -2.61 1.61 16.10
N SER A 63 -3.78 2.10 15.71
CA SER A 63 -4.87 1.27 15.18
C SER A 63 -4.63 0.96 13.70
N TYR A 64 -4.85 -0.28 13.28
CA TYR A 64 -4.60 -0.69 11.90
C TYR A 64 -5.54 -1.79 11.40
N VAL A 65 -5.70 -1.80 10.07
CA VAL A 65 -6.36 -2.85 9.30
C VAL A 65 -5.53 -3.09 8.03
N GLU A 66 -5.14 -4.32 7.79
CA GLU A 66 -4.24 -4.69 6.71
C GLU A 66 -4.70 -5.96 5.99
N LEU A 67 -4.58 -5.95 4.66
CA LEU A 67 -4.75 -7.10 3.79
C LEU A 67 -3.51 -7.20 2.91
N VAL A 68 -2.68 -8.21 3.16
CA VAL A 68 -1.38 -8.38 2.49
C VAL A 68 -1.34 -9.74 1.79
N ASN A 69 -0.77 -9.77 0.59
CA ASN A 69 -0.48 -11.01 -0.11
C ASN A 69 1.00 -11.36 0.07
N ASP A 70 1.30 -12.41 0.83
CA ASP A 70 2.65 -12.98 0.96
C ASP A 70 2.60 -14.45 0.56
N GLY A 71 2.39 -14.69 -0.73
CA GLY A 71 2.08 -16.01 -1.30
C GLY A 71 0.62 -16.45 -1.13
N LYS A 72 -0.08 -15.93 -0.11
CA LYS A 72 -1.53 -16.01 0.10
C LYS A 72 -2.05 -14.71 0.72
N TRP A 73 -3.34 -14.43 0.54
CA TRP A 73 -4.00 -13.30 1.21
C TRP A 73 -4.10 -13.53 2.71
N MET A 74 -3.66 -12.55 3.48
CA MET A 74 -3.72 -12.50 4.94
C MET A 74 -4.36 -11.19 5.35
N PHE A 75 -5.36 -11.29 6.24
CA PHE A 75 -6.04 -10.14 6.82
C PHE A 75 -5.64 -10.05 8.29
N ASP A 76 -5.27 -8.86 8.74
CA ASP A 76 -4.89 -8.59 10.13
C ASP A 76 -5.41 -7.21 10.56
N LYS A 77 -5.72 -7.07 11.85
CA LYS A 77 -6.17 -5.83 12.45
C LYS A 77 -5.73 -5.75 13.91
N GLY A 78 -5.49 -4.54 14.40
CA GLY A 78 -5.12 -4.33 15.80
C GLY A 78 -5.35 -2.90 16.26
N GLY A 79 -5.29 -2.72 17.58
CA GLY A 79 -5.61 -1.45 18.22
C GLY A 79 -7.11 -1.22 18.35
N HIS A 80 -7.50 0.06 18.33
CA HIS A 80 -8.88 0.51 18.50
C HIS A 80 -9.65 0.41 17.17
N ILE A 81 -10.84 -0.19 17.22
CA ILE A 81 -11.75 -0.24 16.07
C ILE A 81 -12.50 1.09 16.01
N PHE A 82 -12.40 1.81 14.90
CA PHE A 82 -13.16 3.05 14.73
C PHE A 82 -14.64 2.78 14.44
N ASP A 83 -15.52 3.70 14.84
CA ASP A 83 -16.98 3.58 14.65
C ASP A 83 -17.40 3.49 13.17
N PHE A 84 -16.55 3.94 12.26
CA PHE A 84 -16.78 3.89 10.81
C PHE A 84 -16.28 2.60 10.15
N GLU A 85 -15.62 1.70 10.90
CA GLU A 85 -15.13 0.44 10.34
C GLU A 85 -16.29 -0.55 10.12
N ASP A 86 -16.33 -1.15 8.93
CA ASP A 86 -17.25 -2.25 8.64
C ASP A 86 -16.67 -3.56 9.20
N THR A 87 -16.90 -3.75 10.50
CA THR A 87 -16.49 -4.95 11.22
C THR A 87 -17.24 -6.22 10.77
N THR A 88 -18.39 -6.08 10.12
CA THR A 88 -19.13 -7.24 9.60
C THR A 88 -18.40 -7.85 8.41
N ALA A 89 -17.82 -7.00 7.55
CA ALA A 89 -16.97 -7.47 6.45
C ALA A 89 -15.76 -8.27 6.93
N TYR A 90 -15.22 -8.00 8.12
CA TYR A 90 -14.03 -8.70 8.65
C TYR A 90 -14.23 -10.21 8.85
N GLU A 91 -15.49 -10.67 8.95
CA GLU A 91 -15.86 -12.08 9.10
C GLU A 91 -16.13 -12.78 7.75
N ALA A 92 -15.95 -12.08 6.62
CA ALA A 92 -16.21 -12.65 5.30
C ALA A 92 -15.40 -13.93 5.06
N LYS A 93 -16.01 -14.92 4.40
CA LYS A 93 -15.38 -16.22 4.10
C LYS A 93 -14.13 -16.06 3.23
N ARG A 94 -14.15 -15.13 2.27
CA ARG A 94 -13.00 -14.81 1.42
C ARG A 94 -12.18 -13.71 2.07
N THR A 95 -10.90 -13.97 2.32
CA THR A 95 -10.00 -13.00 2.96
C THR A 95 -9.94 -11.66 2.22
N THR A 96 -10.03 -11.67 0.89
CA THR A 96 -10.02 -10.46 0.05
C THR A 96 -11.22 -9.54 0.27
N ASP A 97 -12.31 -10.11 0.76
CA ASP A 97 -13.58 -9.38 0.93
C ASP A 97 -13.66 -8.76 2.33
N ARG A 98 -12.70 -9.10 3.21
CA ARG A 98 -12.57 -8.54 4.57
C ARG A 98 -12.05 -7.12 4.59
N PHE A 99 -11.39 -6.67 3.53
CA PHE A 99 -10.94 -5.29 3.43
C PHE A 99 -10.83 -4.88 1.98
N THR A 100 -11.90 -4.29 1.46
CA THR A 100 -12.00 -3.87 0.05
C THR A 100 -11.37 -2.49 -0.17
N HIS A 101 -11.17 -2.12 -1.45
CA HIS A 101 -10.73 -0.77 -1.80
C HIS A 101 -11.75 0.29 -1.38
N ASP A 102 -13.05 0.02 -1.56
CA ASP A 102 -14.11 0.94 -1.18
C ASP A 102 -14.15 1.20 0.32
N MET A 103 -13.88 0.17 1.14
CA MET A 103 -13.71 0.32 2.59
C MET A 103 -12.52 1.25 2.88
N LEU A 104 -11.36 1.06 2.24
CA LEU A 104 -10.20 1.93 2.43
C LEU A 104 -10.51 3.40 2.08
N VAL A 105 -11.16 3.64 0.93
CA VAL A 105 -11.59 4.98 0.50
C VAL A 105 -12.56 5.58 1.53
N SER A 106 -13.55 4.81 1.97
CA SER A 106 -14.51 5.23 3.00
C SER A 106 -13.81 5.60 4.31
N TYR A 107 -12.88 4.76 4.78
CA TYR A 107 -12.14 5.00 6.03
C TYR A 107 -11.28 6.26 5.94
N CYS A 108 -10.65 6.52 4.79
CA CYS A 108 -9.92 7.77 4.55
C CYS A 108 -10.85 8.99 4.65
N ARG A 109 -12.03 8.93 4.03
CA ARG A 109 -13.00 10.03 4.02
C ARG A 109 -13.56 10.36 5.40
N HIS A 110 -13.75 9.36 6.25
CA HIS A 110 -14.13 9.59 7.66
C HIS A 110 -13.08 10.38 8.44
N LEU A 111 -11.82 10.35 8.01
CA LEU A 111 -10.73 11.15 8.57
C LEU A 111 -10.48 12.47 7.79
N GLY A 112 -11.34 12.82 6.84
CA GLY A 112 -11.19 14.00 5.99
C GLY A 112 -10.07 13.88 4.95
N LEU A 113 -9.67 12.65 4.62
CA LEU A 113 -8.64 12.35 3.63
C LEU A 113 -9.28 11.81 2.34
N ASP A 114 -8.73 12.18 1.19
CA ASP A 114 -9.14 11.63 -0.12
C ASP A 114 -7.91 11.29 -0.98
N PRO A 115 -7.03 10.38 -0.53
CA PRO A 115 -5.71 10.17 -1.12
C PRO A 115 -5.73 9.54 -2.53
N PHE A 116 -6.89 9.05 -2.97
CA PHE A 116 -7.09 8.46 -4.30
C PHE A 116 -7.70 9.45 -5.30
N ASN A 117 -7.95 10.69 -4.88
CA ASN A 117 -8.43 11.77 -5.71
C ASN A 117 -7.29 12.75 -5.98
N GLU A 118 -6.97 13.01 -7.25
CA GLU A 118 -5.88 13.92 -7.63
C GLU A 118 -6.15 15.36 -7.17
N ASP A 119 -7.43 15.79 -7.19
CA ASP A 119 -7.85 17.13 -6.77
C ASP A 119 -7.62 17.38 -5.26
N PHE A 120 -7.42 16.33 -4.47
CA PHE A 120 -7.03 16.47 -3.06
C PHE A 120 -5.67 17.16 -2.90
N TYR A 121 -4.80 17.07 -3.91
CA TYR A 121 -3.41 17.55 -3.87
C TYR A 121 -3.20 18.91 -4.58
N VAL A 122 -4.18 19.43 -5.34
CA VAL A 122 -4.05 20.65 -6.18
C VAL A 122 -5.32 21.53 -6.17
N PRO A 123 -5.28 22.85 -6.48
CA PRO A 123 -4.18 23.80 -6.34
C PRO A 123 -4.19 24.51 -4.97
N ASN A 124 -5.17 24.21 -4.11
CA ASN A 124 -5.30 24.80 -2.77
C ASN A 124 -4.69 23.89 -1.66
N GLY A 125 -4.27 22.67 -2.03
CA GLY A 125 -2.92 22.13 -1.78
C GLY A 125 -2.49 21.79 -0.35
N ARG A 126 -3.39 21.36 0.54
CA ARG A 126 -2.99 20.89 1.89
C ARG A 126 -2.11 19.64 1.88
N GLY A 127 -2.00 18.95 0.74
CA GLY A 127 -1.14 17.78 0.54
C GLY A 127 0.09 18.11 -0.33
N ILE A 128 1.22 17.50 0.01
CA ILE A 128 2.45 17.54 -0.81
C ILE A 128 2.59 16.16 -1.45
N LEU A 129 2.74 16.13 -2.78
CA LEU A 129 3.10 14.90 -3.49
C LEU A 129 4.63 14.78 -3.57
N LEU A 130 5.18 13.70 -3.02
CA LEU A 130 6.61 13.40 -3.08
C LEU A 130 6.84 12.23 -4.03
N ASP A 131 7.55 12.50 -5.13
CA ASP A 131 7.99 11.48 -6.08
C ASP A 131 9.43 11.05 -5.74
N PHE A 132 9.59 9.87 -5.13
CA PHE A 132 10.90 9.30 -4.86
C PHE A 132 11.41 8.53 -6.07
N ARG A 133 12.20 9.20 -6.91
CA ARG A 133 12.89 8.58 -8.06
C ARG A 133 14.19 7.89 -7.67
N HIS A 134 14.20 7.16 -6.55
CA HIS A 134 15.38 6.37 -6.19
C HIS A 134 15.49 5.16 -7.12
N HIS A 135 16.34 5.32 -8.14
CA HIS A 135 16.88 4.23 -8.94
C HIS A 135 17.72 3.33 -8.02
N HIS A 136 17.21 2.15 -7.68
CA HIS A 136 18.11 1.05 -7.36
C HIS A 136 18.71 0.56 -8.68
N PRO A 137 20.04 0.69 -8.89
CA PRO A 137 20.67 0.36 -10.17
C PRO A 137 20.45 -1.11 -10.59
N ASP A 138 20.18 -1.99 -9.62
CA ASP A 138 19.95 -3.42 -9.85
C ASP A 138 18.47 -3.80 -10.06
N ASN A 139 17.54 -2.85 -9.89
CA ASN A 139 16.12 -3.12 -10.13
C ASN A 139 15.82 -3.02 -11.62
N LYS A 140 15.31 -4.11 -12.20
CA LYS A 140 14.86 -4.16 -13.59
C LYS A 140 13.75 -3.13 -13.80
N THR A 141 14.05 -2.06 -14.52
CA THR A 141 13.09 -1.04 -14.90
C THR A 141 12.38 -1.45 -16.18
N PHE A 142 11.09 -1.14 -16.25
CA PHE A 142 10.28 -1.30 -17.45
C PHE A 142 9.61 0.04 -17.74
N THR A 143 9.55 0.41 -19.01
CA THR A 143 8.74 1.53 -19.48
C THR A 143 7.26 1.22 -19.29
N LEU A 144 6.42 2.25 -19.18
CA LEU A 144 4.97 2.09 -19.11
C LEU A 144 4.42 1.32 -20.32
N ALA A 145 5.03 1.50 -21.48
CA ALA A 145 4.72 0.74 -22.70
C ALA A 145 5.10 -0.73 -22.55
N GLU A 146 6.29 -1.08 -22.05
CA GLU A 146 6.70 -2.48 -21.82
C GLU A 146 5.85 -3.19 -20.76
N ALA A 147 5.44 -2.48 -19.70
CA ALA A 147 4.54 -2.99 -18.68
C ALA A 147 3.13 -3.26 -19.25
N ARG A 148 2.67 -2.45 -20.22
CA ARG A 148 1.37 -2.62 -20.89
C ARG A 148 1.40 -3.64 -22.04
N ALA A 149 2.45 -3.63 -22.86
CA ALA A 149 2.66 -4.58 -23.97
C ALA A 149 2.85 -6.02 -23.47
N SER A 150 3.38 -6.20 -22.26
CA SER A 150 3.41 -7.51 -21.60
C SER A 150 2.02 -8.14 -21.35
N ASN A 151 0.92 -7.39 -21.49
CA ASN A 151 -0.45 -7.96 -21.51
C ASN A 151 -0.86 -8.48 -22.89
N GLU A 152 -0.28 -7.99 -23.98
CA GLU A 152 -0.61 -8.38 -25.36
C GLU A 152 0.13 -9.65 -25.80
N ASP A 153 1.30 -9.94 -25.21
CA ASP A 153 2.08 -11.17 -25.41
C ASP A 153 1.45 -12.43 -24.76
N ARG A 154 0.22 -12.33 -24.23
CA ARG A 154 -0.53 -13.44 -23.61
C ARG A 154 -1.03 -14.48 -24.62
N ASP A 155 -1.20 -14.11 -25.88
CA ASP A 155 -1.78 -14.96 -26.94
C ASP A 155 -0.74 -15.56 -27.89
N VAL A 156 0.55 -15.26 -27.71
CA VAL A 156 1.61 -15.85 -28.52
C VAL A 156 2.13 -17.10 -27.81
N PRO A 157 1.86 -18.31 -28.32
CA PRO A 157 2.38 -19.53 -27.70
C PRO A 157 3.92 -19.50 -27.72
N PRO A 158 4.58 -20.00 -26.67
CA PRO A 158 6.04 -20.00 -26.61
C PRO A 158 6.58 -20.81 -27.79
N VAL A 159 7.42 -20.17 -28.61
CA VAL A 159 8.14 -20.86 -29.69
C VAL A 159 9.11 -21.83 -29.02
N GLY A 160 8.85 -23.13 -29.21
CA GLY A 160 9.58 -24.22 -28.59
C GLY A 160 11.08 -24.18 -28.86
N ARG A 161 11.84 -24.65 -27.87
CA ARG A 161 13.26 -24.99 -28.02
C ARG A 161 13.41 -26.36 -28.68
#